data_AF-A0A242LMY6-F1
#
_entry.id   AF-A0A242LMY6-F1
#
_cell.length_a   1.000
_cell.length_b   1.000
_cell.length_c   1.000
_cell.angle_alpha   90.00
_cell.angle_beta   90.00
_cell.angle_gamma   90.00
#
_symmetry.space_group_name_H-M   'P 1'
#
loop_
_entity.id
_entity.type
_entity.pdbx_description
1 polymer ?
#
loop_
_entity_poly.entity_id
_entity_poly.type
_entity_poly.pdbx_seq_one_letter_code
_entity_poly.pdbx_strand_id
1 'polypeptide(L)'
;MKKTLLILLSLAMLGLVGCGDTTKSKKTSESTKTEAQFEKESKKREEDAKRKQELVQEISILKESIASMTKLQKQTEEMATENTMDDLQANFDESVSLGKEGLEELQGQLSKAEAELEALK
;
A
#
# COMPACT_ATOMS: atom_id res chain seq x y z
N MET A 1 -1.46 13.65 -30.98
CA MET A 1 -1.56 12.33 -30.33
C MET A 1 -2.66 12.43 -29.29
N LYS A 2 -3.76 11.71 -29.52
CA LYS A 2 -5.01 11.72 -28.73
C LYS A 2 -4.92 10.60 -27.71
N LYS A 3 -5.03 10.86 -26.40
CA LYS A 3 -5.22 9.80 -25.37
C LYS A 3 -5.58 10.35 -23.97
N THR A 4 -6.39 11.41 -23.87
CA THR A 4 -6.73 12.02 -22.56
C THR A 4 -8.22 12.27 -22.36
N LEU A 5 -9.09 11.45 -22.94
CA LEU A 5 -10.53 11.68 -22.80
C LEU A 5 -11.32 10.39 -22.97
N LEU A 6 -11.27 9.46 -22.01
CA LEU A 6 -12.12 8.26 -22.03
C LEU A 6 -12.22 7.51 -20.68
N ILE A 7 -12.26 8.20 -19.54
CA ILE A 7 -12.51 7.55 -18.23
C ILE A 7 -13.55 8.31 -17.39
N LEU A 8 -14.53 8.97 -18.04
CA LEU A 8 -15.64 9.64 -17.35
C LEU A 8 -17.02 9.28 -17.90
N LEU A 9 -17.14 8.22 -18.71
CA LEU A 9 -18.39 7.87 -19.38
C LEU A 9 -18.81 6.40 -19.20
N SER A 10 -18.73 5.87 -17.98
CA SER A 10 -19.31 4.56 -17.64
C SER A 10 -20.35 4.61 -16.53
N LEU A 11 -20.72 5.82 -16.06
CA LEU A 11 -21.70 5.99 -14.96
C LEU A 11 -23.12 6.35 -15.43
N ALA A 12 -23.45 6.16 -16.71
CA ALA A 12 -24.80 6.43 -17.20
C ALA A 12 -25.27 5.31 -18.13
N MET A 13 -25.88 4.28 -17.55
CA MET A 13 -26.93 3.48 -18.18
C MET A 13 -27.71 2.81 -17.02
N LEU A 14 -28.51 3.63 -16.35
CA LEU A 14 -29.71 3.17 -15.66
C LEU A 14 -30.57 2.37 -16.64
N GLY A 15 -31.09 1.25 -16.17
CA GLY A 15 -32.52 1.01 -16.12
C GLY A 15 -33.35 1.03 -17.42
N LEU A 16 -34.00 -0.12 -17.65
CA LEU A 16 -35.26 -0.31 -18.37
C LEU A 16 -35.25 -0.09 -19.88
N VAL A 17 -35.36 -1.20 -20.63
CA VAL A 17 -36.58 -1.56 -21.38
C VAL A 17 -36.51 -3.07 -21.64
N GLY A 18 -37.47 -3.81 -21.08
CA GLY A 18 -37.75 -5.18 -21.48
C GLY A 18 -38.60 -5.21 -22.75
N CYS A 19 -38.36 -6.20 -23.61
CA CYS A 19 -39.38 -6.76 -24.50
C CYS A 19 -38.91 -8.13 -24.96
N GLY A 20 -39.64 -9.19 -24.62
CA GLY A 20 -39.32 -10.57 -24.96
C GLY A 20 -40.16 -11.55 -24.17
N ASP A 21 -41.37 -11.82 -24.68
CA ASP A 21 -42.31 -12.82 -24.19
C ASP A 21 -41.71 -14.23 -24.10
N THR A 22 -41.92 -14.90 -22.97
CA THR A 22 -42.53 -16.24 -22.80
C THR A 22 -41.96 -17.03 -21.61
N THR A 23 -42.82 -17.15 -20.58
CA THR A 23 -43.16 -18.40 -19.87
C THR A 23 -42.03 -19.33 -19.39
N LYS A 24 -41.61 -19.18 -18.13
CA LYS A 24 -41.89 -20.14 -17.03
C LYS A 24 -41.03 -19.80 -15.81
N SER A 25 -41.74 -19.60 -14.70
CA SER A 25 -41.27 -19.59 -13.33
C SER A 25 -40.07 -20.53 -13.10
N LYS A 26 -38.89 -19.94 -12.93
CA LYS A 26 -37.82 -20.49 -12.11
C LYS A 26 -37.33 -19.32 -11.28
N LYS A 27 -37.79 -19.24 -10.03
CA LYS A 27 -37.39 -18.24 -9.04
C LYS A 27 -35.87 -18.07 -9.10
N THR A 28 -35.41 -16.99 -9.73
CA THR A 28 -34.07 -16.49 -9.51
C THR A 28 -34.08 -16.01 -8.07
N SER A 29 -33.41 -16.76 -7.21
CA SER A 29 -33.03 -16.29 -5.87
C SER A 29 -31.98 -15.19 -6.07
N GLU A 30 -32.38 -14.07 -6.65
CA GLU A 30 -31.57 -12.86 -6.78
C GLU A 30 -31.53 -12.21 -5.41
N SER A 31 -30.44 -12.53 -4.71
CA SER A 31 -29.96 -11.92 -3.48
C SER A 31 -30.29 -10.44 -3.42
N THR A 32 -31.42 -10.10 -2.78
CA THR A 32 -31.83 -8.72 -2.53
C THR A 32 -31.02 -8.20 -1.35
N LYS A 33 -29.77 -7.80 -1.59
CA LYS A 33 -29.03 -7.00 -0.61
C LYS A 33 -29.84 -5.71 -0.43
N THR A 34 -30.31 -5.48 0.80
CA THR A 34 -31.03 -4.25 1.16
C THR A 34 -30.16 -3.03 0.87
N GLU A 35 -30.76 -1.88 0.58
CA GLU A 35 -30.07 -0.60 0.33
C GLU A 35 -29.03 -0.26 1.42
N ALA A 36 -29.33 -0.58 2.69
CA ALA A 36 -28.41 -0.47 3.82
C ALA A 36 -27.17 -1.38 3.77
N GLN A 37 -27.24 -2.53 3.08
CA GLN A 37 -26.09 -3.40 2.84
C GLN A 37 -25.21 -2.86 1.70
N PHE A 38 -25.83 -2.27 0.67
CA PHE A 38 -25.09 -1.57 -0.39
C PHE A 38 -24.36 -0.34 0.14
N GLU A 39 -24.98 0.46 1.01
CA GLU A 39 -24.36 1.64 1.60
C GLU A 39 -23.16 1.27 2.50
N LYS A 40 -23.32 0.24 3.35
CA LYS A 40 -22.22 -0.28 4.18
C LYS A 40 -21.06 -0.83 3.34
N GLU A 41 -21.38 -1.57 2.28
CA GLU A 41 -20.35 -2.11 1.39
C GLU A 41 -19.65 -1.01 0.58
N SER A 42 -20.38 0.03 0.16
CA SER A 42 -19.82 1.19 -0.54
C SER A 42 -18.88 2.00 0.35
N LYS A 43 -19.28 2.27 1.60
CA LYS A 43 -18.44 2.95 2.59
C LYS A 43 -17.17 2.16 2.88
N LYS A 44 -17.29 0.84 3.07
CA LYS A 44 -16.14 -0.05 3.26
C LYS A 44 -15.19 -0.01 2.05
N ARG A 45 -15.71 -0.07 0.82
CA ARG A 45 -14.87 0.03 -0.39
C ARG A 45 -14.18 1.40 -0.53
N GLU A 46 -14.83 2.47 -0.09
CA GLU A 46 -14.22 3.81 -0.08
C GLU A 46 -13.10 3.91 0.97
N GLU A 47 -13.32 3.37 2.17
CA GLU A 47 -12.30 3.29 3.23
C GLU A 47 -11.12 2.42 2.82
N ASP A 48 -11.37 1.23 2.24
CA ASP A 48 -10.34 0.33 1.73
C ASP A 48 -9.52 1.00 0.61
N ALA A 49 -10.16 1.81 -0.25
CA ALA A 49 -9.47 2.56 -1.31
C ALA A 49 -8.59 3.68 -0.75
N LYS A 50 -9.05 4.40 0.28
CA LYS A 50 -8.24 5.42 0.97
C LYS A 50 -7.05 4.77 1.67
N ARG A 51 -7.27 3.68 2.41
CA ARG A 51 -6.19 2.95 3.09
C ARG A 51 -5.15 2.39 2.12
N LYS A 52 -5.59 1.87 0.96
CA LYS A 52 -4.66 1.47 -0.12
C LYS A 52 -3.78 2.63 -0.60
N GLN A 53 -4.34 3.83 -0.78
CA GLN A 53 -3.57 4.99 -1.21
C GLN A 53 -2.56 5.42 -0.14
N GLU A 54 -2.96 5.44 1.12
CA GLU A 54 -2.08 5.73 2.26
C GLU A 54 -0.93 4.72 2.34
N LEU A 55 -1.22 3.42 2.27
CA LEU A 55 -0.21 2.37 2.29
C LEU A 55 0.79 2.48 1.14
N VAL A 56 0.34 2.82 -0.07
CA VAL A 56 1.26 3.05 -1.21
C VAL A 56 2.22 4.21 -0.93
N GLN A 57 1.75 5.29 -0.30
CA GLN A 57 2.59 6.41 0.09
C GLN A 57 3.55 6.03 1.23
N GLU A 58 3.05 5.36 2.28
CA GLU A 58 3.85 4.85 3.40
C GLU A 58 4.97 3.92 2.92
N ILE A 59 4.67 2.96 2.04
CA ILE A 59 5.65 2.05 1.43
C ILE A 59 6.71 2.82 0.64
N SER A 60 6.31 3.84 -0.12
CA SER A 60 7.26 4.67 -0.89
C SER A 60 8.24 5.38 0.03
N ILE A 61 7.72 6.01 1.09
CA ILE A 61 8.53 6.75 2.08
C ILE A 61 9.46 5.78 2.82
N LEU A 62 8.96 4.61 3.24
CA LEU A 62 9.77 3.59 3.92
C LEU A 62 10.90 3.09 3.02
N LYS A 63 10.65 2.87 1.72
CA LYS A 63 11.69 2.48 0.75
C LYS A 63 12.77 3.55 0.60
N GLU A 64 12.37 4.81 0.48
CA GLU A 64 13.31 5.94 0.40
C GLU A 64 14.14 6.10 1.69
N SER A 65 13.50 5.94 2.84
CA SER A 65 14.14 5.99 4.16
C SER A 65 15.18 4.87 4.30
N ILE A 66 14.80 3.62 3.99
CA ILE A 66 15.71 2.47 4.04
C ILE A 66 16.89 2.68 3.10
N ALA A 67 16.66 3.16 1.88
CA ALA A 67 17.74 3.42 0.92
C ALA A 67 18.71 4.48 1.46
N SER A 68 18.18 5.55 2.05
CA SER A 68 18.98 6.64 2.63
C SER A 68 19.79 6.18 3.84
N MET A 69 19.15 5.48 4.78
CA MET A 69 19.84 4.92 5.94
C MET A 69 20.88 3.87 5.55
N THR A 70 20.61 3.02 4.56
CA THR A 70 21.58 2.03 4.07
C THR A 70 22.81 2.72 3.51
N LYS A 71 22.62 3.83 2.78
CA LYS A 71 23.75 4.62 2.25
C LYS A 71 24.57 5.23 3.38
N LEU A 72 23.91 5.85 4.37
CA LEU A 72 24.59 6.44 5.53
C LEU A 72 25.34 5.38 6.33
N GLN A 73 24.71 4.23 6.57
CA GLN A 73 25.29 3.09 7.27
C GLN A 73 26.59 2.63 6.59
N LYS A 74 26.56 2.47 5.27
CA LYS A 74 27.74 2.08 4.49
C LYS A 74 28.87 3.12 4.59
N GLN A 75 28.53 4.41 4.51
CA GLN A 75 29.52 5.48 4.66
C GLN A 75 30.13 5.51 6.07
N THR A 76 29.32 5.28 7.11
CA THR A 76 29.78 5.20 8.50
C THR A 76 30.70 4.01 8.71
N GLU A 77 30.38 2.85 8.13
CA GLU A 77 31.23 1.66 8.16
C GLU A 77 32.57 1.89 7.46
N GLU A 78 32.56 2.49 6.26
CA GLU A 78 33.78 2.86 5.53
C GLU A 78 34.67 3.80 6.37
N MET A 79 34.09 4.84 6.96
CA MET A 79 34.83 5.76 7.85
C MET A 79 35.38 5.09 9.10
N ALA A 80 34.64 4.15 9.70
CA ALA A 80 35.09 3.39 10.87
C ALA A 80 36.31 2.52 10.53
N THR A 81 36.36 1.94 9.32
CA THR A 81 37.52 1.15 8.87
C THR A 81 38.77 1.97 8.55
N GLU A 82 38.61 3.25 8.19
CA GLU A 82 39.73 4.15 7.87
C GLU A 82 40.34 4.84 9.09
N ASN A 83 39.65 4.89 10.23
CA ASN A 83 40.04 5.69 11.39
C ASN A 83 40.60 4.80 12.52
N THR A 84 41.94 4.70 12.62
CA THR A 84 42.68 3.87 13.61
C THR A 84 42.93 4.59 14.95
N MET A 85 41.88 5.04 15.63
CA MET A 85 41.98 5.52 17.01
C MET A 85 41.03 4.72 17.89
N ASP A 86 41.57 3.84 18.73
CA ASP A 86 40.81 2.82 19.48
C ASP A 86 39.59 3.37 20.25
N ASP A 87 39.69 4.58 20.83
CA ASP A 87 38.60 5.22 21.57
C ASP A 87 37.49 5.80 20.66
N LEU A 88 37.83 6.19 19.43
CA LEU A 88 36.83 6.59 18.43
C LEU A 88 36.15 5.35 17.83
N GLN A 89 36.90 4.26 17.67
CA GLN A 89 36.43 3.03 17.06
C GLN A 89 35.25 2.41 17.83
N ALA A 90 35.30 2.38 19.16
CA ALA A 90 34.19 1.86 19.97
C ALA A 90 32.88 2.65 19.80
N ASN A 91 32.96 3.99 19.75
CA ASN A 91 31.78 4.85 19.52
C ASN A 91 31.23 4.70 18.08
N PHE A 92 32.13 4.49 17.11
CA PHE A 92 31.75 4.21 15.73
C PHE A 92 31.06 2.84 15.60
N ASP A 93 31.59 1.81 16.26
CA ASP A 93 31.00 0.46 16.25
C ASP A 93 29.61 0.44 16.88
N GLU A 94 29.40 1.16 18.00
CA GLU A 94 28.08 1.33 18.61
C GLU A 94 27.12 2.05 17.65
N SER A 95 27.57 3.13 17.00
CA SER A 95 26.77 3.88 16.03
C SER A 95 26.38 3.02 14.81
N VAL A 96 27.33 2.20 14.32
CA VAL A 96 27.11 1.23 13.25
C VAL A 96 26.09 0.18 13.68
N SER A 97 26.17 -0.33 14.92
CA SER A 97 25.21 -1.31 15.44
C SER A 97 23.79 -0.73 15.52
N LEU A 98 23.64 0.46 16.10
CA LEU A 98 22.35 1.15 16.23
C LEU A 98 21.73 1.46 14.85
N GLY A 99 22.56 1.85 13.88
CA GLY A 99 22.09 2.09 12.51
C GLY A 99 21.60 0.82 11.80
N LYS A 100 22.20 -0.34 12.08
CA LYS A 100 21.72 -1.66 11.61
C LYS A 100 20.38 -2.03 12.23
N GLU A 101 20.25 -1.89 13.54
CA GLU A 101 18.98 -2.16 14.24
C GLU A 101 17.85 -1.29 13.71
N GLY A 102 18.10 0.01 13.51
CA GLY A 102 17.11 0.91 12.91
C GLY A 102 16.73 0.53 11.47
N LEU A 103 17.68 0.03 10.67
CA LEU A 103 17.41 -0.49 9.33
C LEU A 103 16.53 -1.74 9.36
N GLU A 104 16.81 -2.67 10.27
CA GLU A 104 16.00 -3.88 10.45
C GLU A 104 14.58 -3.53 10.86
N GLU A 105 14.39 -2.54 11.75
CA GLU A 105 13.08 -2.07 12.15
C GLU A 105 12.30 -1.48 10.96
N LEU A 106 12.92 -0.60 10.18
CA LEU A 106 12.30 -0.01 8.99
C LEU A 106 11.94 -1.08 7.94
N GLN A 107 12.79 -2.08 7.74
CA GLN A 107 12.50 -3.21 6.86
C GLN A 107 11.31 -4.03 7.37
N GLY A 108 11.22 -4.23 8.69
CA GLY A 108 10.08 -4.86 9.33
C GLY A 108 8.77 -4.07 9.14
N GLN A 109 8.82 -2.75 9.27
CA GLN A 109 7.66 -1.88 9.01
C GLN A 109 7.24 -1.92 7.54
N LEU A 110 8.21 -1.90 6.61
CA LEU A 110 7.96 -2.03 5.19
C LEU A 110 7.27 -3.35 4.85
N SER A 111 7.77 -4.46 5.38
CA SER A 111 7.18 -5.79 5.14
C SER A 111 5.74 -5.86 5.64
N LYS A 112 5.45 -5.29 6.81
CA LYS A 112 4.08 -5.21 7.35
C LYS A 112 3.16 -4.37 6.46
N ALA A 113 3.62 -3.19 6.01
CA ALA A 113 2.84 -2.32 5.14
C ALA A 113 2.57 -2.96 3.76
N GLU A 114 3.56 -3.66 3.19
CA GLU A 114 3.40 -4.41 1.94
C GLU A 114 2.40 -5.57 2.09
N ALA A 115 2.45 -6.30 3.21
CA ALA A 115 1.49 -7.36 3.52
C ALA A 115 0.06 -6.82 3.73
N GLU A 116 -0.09 -5.68 4.40
CA GLU A 116 -1.39 -5.01 4.56
C GLU A 116 -1.96 -4.58 3.20
N LEU A 117 -1.12 -4.00 2.34
CA LEU A 117 -1.54 -3.59 1.00
C LEU A 117 -1.95 -4.80 0.16
N GLU A 118 -1.25 -5.93 0.28
CA GLU A 118 -1.60 -7.18 -0.40
C GLU A 118 -2.92 -7.77 0.11
N ALA A 119 -3.16 -7.74 1.42
CA ALA A 119 -4.42 -8.20 2.01
C ALA A 119 -5.64 -7.35 1.58
N LEU A 120 -5.41 -6.08 1.24
CA LEU A 120 -6.45 -5.21 0.72
C LEU A 120 -6.70 -5.38 -0.78
N LYS A 121 -5.75 -5.90 -1.57
CA LYS A 121 -5.84 -5.99 -3.04
C LYS A 121 -7.04 -6.78 -3.52
#